data_AF-A0A0P9M6S8-F1
#
_entry.id   AF-A0A0P9M6S8-F1
#
_cell.length_a   1.000
_cell.length_b   1.000
_cell.length_c   1.000
_cell.angle_alpha   90.00
_cell.angle_beta   90.00
_cell.angle_gamma   90.00
#
_symmetry.space_group_name_H-M   'P 1'
#
loop_
_entity.id
_entity.type
_entity.pdbx_description
1 polymer ?
#
loop_
_entity_poly.entity_id
_entity_poly.type
_entity_poly.pdbx_seq_one_letter_code
_entity_poly.pdbx_strand_id
1 'polypeptide(L)' 'MGLDFLRQPQLLEQPEHAAMSAAWFWDRANLNALADKGDFLMITRRINGGTNGLADRQALYQRALEVLP' A
#
# COMPACT_ATOMS: atom_id res chain seq x y z
N MET A 1 -6.02 6.52 14.94
CA MET A 1 -5.06 5.69 15.70
C MET A 1 -4.63 6.50 16.91
N GLY A 2 -4.84 6.00 18.12
CA GLY A 2 -4.51 6.71 19.37
C GLY A 2 -3.12 6.35 19.94
N LEU A 3 -2.24 5.80 19.12
CA LEU A 3 -0.90 5.32 19.50
C LEU A 3 0.17 6.30 19.01
N ASP A 4 1.21 6.49 19.83
CA ASP A 4 2.34 7.35 19.50
C ASP A 4 3.43 6.55 18.79
N PHE A 5 3.30 6.42 17.47
CA PHE A 5 4.29 5.74 16.62
C PHE A 5 5.60 6.53 16.45
N LEU A 6 5.65 7.81 16.80
CA LEU A 6 6.90 8.58 16.76
C LEU A 6 7.82 8.20 17.91
N ARG A 7 7.24 7.92 19.09
CA ARG A 7 8.00 7.43 20.25
C ARG A 7 8.20 5.92 20.24
N GLN A 8 7.32 5.17 19.58
CA GLN A 8 7.36 3.71 19.54
C GLN A 8 7.15 3.15 18.12
N PRO A 9 8.09 3.40 17.18
CA PRO A 9 7.95 2.97 15.79
C PRO A 9 7.85 1.45 15.62
N GLN A 10 8.45 0.66 16.53
CA GLN A 10 8.38 -0.79 16.53
C GLN A 10 6.96 -1.35 16.65
N LEU A 11 6.00 -0.55 17.12
CA LEU A 11 4.59 -0.96 17.13
C LEU A 11 4.07 -1.20 15.71
N LEU A 12 4.62 -0.53 14.69
CA LEU A 12 4.26 -0.73 13.28
C LEU A 12 4.75 -2.08 12.73
N GLU A 13 5.62 -2.79 13.44
CA GLU A 13 6.01 -4.16 13.09
C GLU A 13 4.97 -5.20 13.55
N GLN A 14 4.06 -4.82 14.44
CA GLN A 14 2.97 -5.69 14.87
C GLN A 14 1.91 -5.81 13.77
N PRO A 15 1.40 -7.02 13.46
CA PRO A 15 0.53 -7.24 12.30
C PRO A 15 -0.68 -6.30 12.21
N GLU A 16 -1.33 -6.01 13.34
CA GLU A 16 -2.47 -5.10 13.40
C GLU A 16 -2.10 -3.69 12.95
N HIS A 17 -1.06 -3.11 13.56
CA HIS A 17 -0.64 -1.74 13.25
C HIS A 17 0.04 -1.63 11.87
N ALA A 18 0.71 -2.68 11.42
CA ALA A 18 1.27 -2.78 10.08
C ALA A 18 0.16 -2.66 9.03
N ALA A 19 -0.90 -3.47 9.15
CA ALA A 19 -2.05 -3.42 8.24
C ALA A 19 -2.77 -2.07 8.31
N MET A 20 -3.00 -1.57 9.52
CA MET A 20 -3.66 -0.27 9.74
C MET A 20 -2.88 0.88 9.12
N SER A 21 -1.56 0.94 9.32
CA SER A 21 -0.72 2.01 8.78
C SER A 21 -0.63 1.97 7.25
N ALA A 22 -0.59 0.77 6.65
CA ALA A 22 -0.66 0.60 5.21
C ALA A 22 -1.99 1.10 4.63
N ALA A 23 -3.13 0.75 5.25
CA ALA A 23 -4.44 1.24 4.86
C ALA A 23 -4.58 2.76 5.02
N TRP A 24 -4.06 3.32 6.12
CA TRP A 24 -4.03 4.77 6.34
C TRP A 24 -3.21 5.49 5.26
N PHE A 25 -2.03 4.98 4.93
CA PHE A 25 -1.21 5.57 3.87
C PHE A 25 -1.94 5.54 2.52
N TRP A 26 -2.57 4.40 2.20
CA TRP A 26 -3.31 4.22 0.96
C TRP A 26 -4.43 5.26 0.79
N ASP A 27 -5.24 5.45 1.84
CA ASP A 27 -6.30 6.46 1.88
C ASP A 27 -5.73 7.89 1.80
N ARG A 28 -4.78 8.22 2.67
CA ARG A 28 -4.14 9.54 2.74
C ARG A 28 -3.42 9.94 1.44
N ALA A 29 -2.88 8.96 0.70
CA ALA A 29 -2.25 9.18 -0.60
C ALA A 29 -3.24 9.19 -1.78
N ASN A 30 -4.54 9.03 -1.52
CA ASN A 30 -5.64 8.97 -2.48
C ASN A 30 -5.40 7.92 -3.59
N LEU A 31 -5.02 6.71 -3.17
CA LEU A 31 -4.70 5.63 -4.12
C LEU A 31 -5.95 4.96 -4.71
N ASN A 32 -7.11 5.03 -4.03
CA ASN A 32 -8.39 4.56 -4.57
C ASN A 32 -8.71 5.20 -5.93
N ALA A 33 -8.59 6.53 -6.03
CA ALA A 33 -8.88 7.25 -7.28
C ALA A 33 -7.95 6.87 -8.44
N LEU A 34 -6.75 6.34 -8.15
CA LEU A 34 -5.84 5.79 -9.16
C LEU A 34 -6.19 4.33 -9.48
N ALA A 35 -6.55 3.55 -8.47
CA ALA A 35 -6.96 2.15 -8.61
C ALA A 35 -8.25 2.02 -9.43
N ASP A 36 -9.23 2.89 -9.21
CA ASP A 36 -10.47 2.96 -9.99
C ASP A 36 -10.22 3.21 -11.48
N LYS A 37 -9.09 3.86 -11.82
CA LYS A 37 -8.64 4.11 -13.19
C LYS A 37 -7.70 3.03 -13.72
N GLY A 38 -7.32 2.06 -12.90
CA GLY A 38 -6.31 1.05 -13.22
C GLY A 38 -4.88 1.60 -13.36
N ASP A 39 -4.59 2.79 -12.83
CA ASP A 39 -3.28 3.45 -13.00
C ASP A 39 -2.22 2.90 -12.03
N PHE A 40 -1.83 1.66 -12.28
CA PHE A 40 -0.88 0.92 -11.44
C PHE A 40 0.52 1.54 -11.43
N LEU A 41 0.93 2.15 -12.55
CA LEU A 41 2.21 2.84 -12.67
C LEU A 41 2.25 4.04 -11.71
N MET A 42 1.21 4.87 -11.70
CA MET A 42 1.13 6.02 -10.82
C MET A 42 1.00 5.61 -9.35
N ILE A 43 0.26 4.53 -9.05
CA ILE A 43 0.21 3.95 -7.70
C ILE A 43 1.62 3.58 -7.23
N THR A 44 2.40 2.87 -8.05
CA THR A 44 3.76 2.45 -7.70
C THR A 44 4.67 3.64 -7.44
N ARG A 45 4.59 4.67 -8.30
CA ARG A 45 5.34 5.92 -8.12
C ARG A 45 4.93 6.67 -6.85
N ARG A 46 3.64 6.69 -6.51
CA ARG A 46 3.16 7.37 -5.30
C ARG A 46 3.64 6.68 -4.02
N ILE A 47 3.73 5.35 -4.03
CA ILE A 47 4.21 4.56 -2.88
C ILE A 47 5.73 4.70 -2.72
N ASN A 48 6.51 4.55 -3.79
CA ASN A 48 7.97 4.41 -3.71
C ASN A 48 8.77 5.61 -4.23
N GLY A 49 8.13 6.65 -4.77
CA GLY A 49 8.80 7.76 -5.45
C GLY A 49 9.37 7.43 -6.84
N GLY A 50 9.14 6.21 -7.36
CA GLY A 50 9.66 5.73 -8.63
C GLY A 50 9.02 4.41 -9.07
N THR A 51 9.66 3.66 -9.96
CA THR A 51 9.12 2.40 -10.51
C THR A 51 9.85 1.17 -9.98
N ASN A 52 10.47 1.28 -8.80
CA ASN A 52 11.22 0.19 -8.18
C ASN A 52 10.30 -1.00 -7.88
N GLY A 53 10.63 -2.18 -8.43
CA GLY A 53 9.86 -3.40 -8.29
C GLY A 53 8.51 -3.40 -9.01
N LEU A 54 8.32 -2.57 -10.04
CA LEU A 54 7.04 -2.48 -10.75
C LEU A 54 6.56 -3.84 -11.30
N ALA A 55 7.46 -4.60 -11.94
CA ALA A 55 7.13 -5.92 -12.50
C ALA A 55 6.68 -6.91 -11.42
N ASP A 56 7.39 -6.98 -10.30
CA ASP A 56 7.05 -7.87 -9.18
C ASP A 56 5.69 -7.51 -8.57
N ARG A 57 5.42 -6.21 -8.42
CA ARG A 57 4.13 -5.71 -7.94
C ARG A 57 2.98 -6.09 -8.88
N GLN A 58 3.20 -6.00 -10.18
CA GLN A 58 2.22 -6.42 -11.19
C GLN A 58 1.96 -7.93 -11.13
N ALA A 59 3.01 -8.75 -10.98
CA ALA A 59 2.88 -10.19 -10.85
C ALA A 59 2.05 -10.58 -9.61
N LEU A 60 2.32 -9.95 -8.45
CA LEU A 60 1.54 -10.16 -7.23
C LEU A 60 0.09 -9.72 -7.39
N TYR A 61 -0.16 -8.60 -8.07
CA TYR A 61 -1.51 -8.12 -8.35
C TYR A 61 -2.30 -9.10 -9.24
N GLN A 62 -1.69 -9.59 -10.32
CA GLN A 62 -2.34 -10.60 -11.18
C GLN A 62 -2.66 -11.87 -10.41
N ARG A 63 -1.72 -12.36 -9.58
CA ARG A 63 -1.95 -13.53 -8.73
C ARG A 63 -3.07 -13.30 -7.71
N ALA A 64 -3.23 -12.09 -7.19
CA ALA A 64 -4.35 -11.75 -6.32
C ALA A 64 -5.68 -11.78 -7.06
N LEU A 65 -5.74 -11.25 -8.29
CA LEU A 65 -6.96 -11.29 -9.11
C LEU A 65 -7.42 -12.72 -9.45
N GLU A 66 -6.49 -13.68 -9.56
CA GLU A 66 -6.83 -15.09 -9.83
C GLU A 66 -7.65 -15.74 -8.70
N VAL A 67 -7.63 -15.19 -7.48
CA VAL A 67 -8.29 -15.78 -6.30
C VAL A 67 -9.38 -14.89 -5.71
N LEU A 68 -9.58 -13.68 -6.24
CA LEU A 68 -10.62 -12.77 -5.80
C LEU A 68 -11.89 -13.01 -6.65
N PRO A 69 -13.06 -13.24 -6.01
CA PRO A 69 -14.32 -13.52 -6.70
C PRO A 69 -14.89 -12.32 -7.45
#